data_AF-A0A399HZD3-F1
#
_entry.id   AF-A0A399HZD3-F1
#
_cell.length_a   1.000
_cell.length_b   1.000
_cell.length_c   1.000
_cell.angle_alpha   90.00
_cell.angle_beta   90.00
_cell.angle_gamma   90.00
#
_symmetry.space_group_name_H-M   'P 1'
#
loop_
_entity.id
_entity.type
_entity.pdbx_description
1 polymer ?
#
loop_
_entity_poly.entity_id
_entity_poly.type
_entity_poly.pdbx_seq_one_letter_code
_entity_poly.pdbx_strand_id
1 'polypeptide(L)'
;MPYFKVMLEGNGIDIPSEENEHSITGFFTTRLVRASTTEEAEEKAKTMILTEWTSGEYARANKGSLPSLTVSSMEKTTFIKSFKSKYSGYSFYLHDE
;
A
#
# COMPACT_ATOMS: atom_id res chain seq x y z
N MET A 1 0.70 23.10 2.81
CA MET A 1 0.83 21.72 3.31
C MET A 1 1.77 20.96 2.39
N PRO A 2 2.84 20.37 2.92
CA PRO A 2 3.77 19.54 2.15
C PRO A 2 3.10 18.27 1.62
N TYR A 3 3.78 17.62 0.68
CA TYR A 3 3.44 16.27 0.24
C TYR A 3 4.36 15.28 0.95
N PHE A 4 3.83 14.11 1.27
CA PHE A 4 4.57 13.00 1.83
C PHE A 4 4.45 11.81 0.90
N LYS A 5 5.58 11.20 0.57
CA LYS A 5 5.67 9.91 -0.09
C LYS A 5 5.79 8.87 1.01
N VAL A 6 4.75 8.07 1.18
CA VAL A 6 4.66 7.04 2.23
C VAL A 6 4.71 5.68 1.55
N MET A 7 5.73 4.88 1.88
CA MET A 7 5.82 3.49 1.48
C MET A 7 5.25 2.62 2.61
N LEU A 8 4.23 1.86 2.28
CA LEU A 8 3.54 0.95 3.17
C LEU A 8 3.83 -0.48 2.76
N GLU A 9 4.02 -1.32 3.76
CA GLU A 9 4.01 -2.77 3.63
C GLU A 9 2.70 -3.29 4.19
N GLY A 10 2.04 -4.16 3.43
CA GLY A 10 0.80 -4.82 3.83
C GLY A 10 1.01 -6.32 3.92
N ASN A 11 0.63 -6.90 5.06
CA ASN A 11 0.78 -8.33 5.35
C ASN A 11 -0.56 -8.95 5.80
N GLY A 12 -0.69 -10.27 5.69
CA GLY A 12 -1.88 -11.01 6.17
C GLY A 12 -3.02 -11.12 5.16
N ILE A 13 -2.73 -10.83 3.89
CA ILE A 13 -3.62 -11.12 2.77
C ILE A 13 -3.35 -12.53 2.27
N ASP A 14 -4.29 -13.08 1.53
CA ASP A 14 -4.12 -14.34 0.80
C ASP A 14 -4.85 -14.20 -0.53
N ILE A 15 -4.07 -13.95 -1.59
CA ILE A 15 -4.60 -13.92 -2.96
C ILE A 15 -4.05 -15.14 -3.68
N PRO A 16 -4.91 -16.09 -4.08
CA PRO A 16 -4.47 -17.26 -4.84
C PRO A 16 -3.99 -16.81 -6.23
N SER A 17 -2.79 -17.25 -6.60
CA SER A 17 -2.26 -17.08 -7.95
C SER A 17 -2.83 -18.19 -8.85
N GLU A 18 -3.41 -17.85 -10.00
CA GLU A 18 -3.86 -18.89 -10.96
C GLU A 18 -2.67 -19.58 -11.65
N GLU A 19 -1.51 -18.92 -11.70
CA GLU A 19 -0.33 -19.39 -12.42
C GLU A 19 0.75 -20.03 -11.52
N ASN A 20 0.66 -19.91 -10.20
CA ASN A 20 1.68 -20.40 -9.27
C ASN A 20 1.01 -21.19 -8.14
N GLU A 21 1.66 -22.25 -7.64
CA GLU A 21 1.20 -22.98 -6.45
C GLU A 21 1.25 -22.13 -5.16
N HIS A 22 1.94 -20.99 -5.20
CA HIS A 22 2.10 -20.09 -4.06
C HIS A 22 1.12 -18.92 -4.11
N SER A 23 0.47 -18.65 -2.97
CA SER A 23 -0.37 -17.48 -2.76
C SER A 23 0.45 -16.21 -2.53
N ILE A 24 -0.10 -15.07 -2.94
CA ILE A 24 0.39 -13.74 -2.54
C ILE A 24 -0.01 -13.48 -1.10
N THR A 25 0.97 -13.22 -0.23
CA THR A 25 0.75 -13.02 1.22
C THR A 25 0.96 -11.59 1.69
N GLY A 26 1.54 -10.75 0.84
CA GLY A 26 1.74 -9.35 1.15
C GLY A 26 2.10 -8.49 -0.06
N PHE A 27 2.28 -7.21 0.21
CA PHE A 27 2.61 -6.22 -0.80
C PHE A 27 3.39 -5.04 -0.22
N PHE A 28 4.10 -4.36 -1.13
CA PHE A 28 4.54 -2.98 -0.93
C PHE A 28 3.74 -2.05 -1.81
N THR A 29 3.41 -0.87 -1.28
CA THR A 29 2.78 0.18 -2.06
C THR A 29 3.26 1.55 -1.62
N THR A 30 3.33 2.49 -2.56
CA THR A 30 3.65 3.87 -2.25
C THR A 30 2.42 4.73 -2.47
N ARG A 31 2.09 5.59 -1.49
CA ARG A 31 1.06 6.61 -1.63
C ARG A 31 1.67 7.99 -1.43
N LEU A 32 1.20 8.93 -2.26
CA LEU A 32 1.51 10.33 -2.13
C LEU A 32 0.33 11.02 -1.45
N VAL A 33 0.53 11.54 -0.25
CA VAL A 33 -0.52 12.20 0.54
C VAL A 33 -0.13 13.63 0.86
N ARG A 34 -1.12 14.51 0.96
CA ARG A 34 -0.94 15.88 1.43
C ARG A 34 -1.37 15.96 2.89
N ALA A 35 -0.44 16.33 3.75
CA ALA A 35 -0.63 16.38 5.20
C ALA A 35 0.20 17.51 5.83
N SER A 36 -0.08 17.82 7.08
CA SER A 36 0.64 18.82 7.88
C SER A 36 1.76 18.19 8.71
N THR A 37 1.54 16.97 9.20
CA THR A 37 2.51 16.20 9.99
C THR A 37 2.77 14.81 9.40
N THR A 38 3.78 14.13 9.92
CA THR A 38 4.14 12.75 9.59
C THR A 38 3.06 11.76 10.02
N GLU A 39 2.47 11.97 11.19
CA GLU A 39 1.41 11.13 11.75
C GLU A 39 0.14 11.23 10.90
N GLU A 40 -0.23 12.45 10.51
CA GLU A 40 -1.37 12.69 9.61
C GLU A 40 -1.13 12.08 8.22
N ALA A 41 0.12 12.09 7.74
CA ALA A 41 0.47 11.46 6.47
C ALA A 41 0.36 9.92 6.54
N GLU A 42 0.86 9.33 7.61
CA GLU A 42 0.74 7.88 7.85
C GLU A 42 -0.72 7.44 7.94
N GLU A 43 -1.52 8.12 8.76
CA GLU A 43 -2.94 7.79 8.94
C GLU A 43 -3.68 7.87 7.60
N LYS A 44 -3.50 8.98 6.86
CA LYS A 44 -4.12 9.14 5.53
C LYS A 44 -3.70 8.05 4.56
N ALA A 45 -2.40 7.72 4.50
CA ALA A 45 -1.91 6.69 3.60
C ALA A 45 -2.50 5.32 3.97
N LYS A 46 -2.52 4.96 5.26
CA LYS A 46 -3.10 3.71 5.74
C LYS A 46 -4.60 3.63 5.44
N THR A 47 -5.37 4.68 5.72
CA THR A 47 -6.81 4.73 5.44
C THR A 47 -7.12 4.54 3.95
N MET A 48 -6.32 5.16 3.06
CA MET A 48 -6.49 4.96 1.62
C MET A 48 -6.32 3.48 1.23
N ILE A 49 -5.23 2.85 1.69
CA ILE A 49 -4.98 1.43 1.39
C ILE A 49 -6.05 0.54 2.00
N LEU A 50 -6.41 0.73 3.28
CA LEU A 50 -7.46 -0.08 3.91
C LEU A 50 -8.80 0.05 3.19
N THR A 51 -9.15 1.24 2.70
CA THR A 51 -10.38 1.46 1.92
C THR A 51 -10.32 0.70 0.59
N GLU A 52 -9.20 0.78 -0.14
CA GLU A 52 -8.96 0.02 -1.37
C GLU A 52 -9.06 -1.50 -1.13
N TRP A 53 -8.58 -1.98 0.02
CA TRP A 53 -8.62 -3.41 0.38
C TRP A 53 -9.92 -3.86 1.04
N THR A 54 -10.81 -2.95 1.40
CA THR A 54 -12.14 -3.27 1.92
C THR A 54 -13.18 -3.36 0.79
N SER A 55 -13.10 -2.48 -0.22
CA SER A 55 -14.12 -2.39 -1.27
C SER A 55 -13.60 -2.30 -2.70
N GLY A 56 -12.28 -2.29 -2.91
CA GLY A 56 -11.67 -2.18 -4.23
C GLY A 56 -11.46 -3.51 -4.94
N GLU A 57 -10.70 -3.47 -6.05
CA GLU A 57 -10.48 -4.63 -6.91
C GLU A 57 -9.78 -5.79 -6.19
N TYR A 58 -8.79 -5.49 -5.34
CA TYR A 58 -8.06 -6.50 -4.57
C TYR A 58 -8.88 -7.11 -3.44
N ALA A 59 -9.89 -6.39 -2.92
CA ALA A 59 -10.75 -6.88 -1.85
C ALA A 59 -11.53 -8.15 -2.28
N ARG A 60 -11.90 -8.25 -3.56
CA ARG A 60 -12.62 -9.40 -4.12
C ARG A 60 -11.73 -10.63 -4.29
N ALA A 61 -10.44 -10.42 -4.54
CA ALA A 61 -9.48 -11.49 -4.75
C ALA A 61 -8.87 -12.00 -3.43
N ASN A 62 -8.88 -11.17 -2.39
CA ASN A 62 -8.36 -11.51 -1.07
C ASN A 62 -9.27 -12.51 -0.35
N LYS A 63 -8.76 -13.72 -0.11
CA LYS A 63 -9.37 -14.75 0.74
C LYS A 63 -8.86 -14.69 2.18
N GLY A 64 -7.81 -13.89 2.44
CA GLY A 64 -7.22 -13.69 3.74
C GLY A 64 -7.95 -12.65 4.57
N SER A 65 -7.23 -12.08 5.54
CA SER A 65 -7.74 -10.97 6.36
C SER A 65 -7.49 -9.63 5.70
N LEU A 66 -8.07 -8.56 6.26
CA LEU A 66 -7.65 -7.20 5.90
C LEU A 66 -6.15 -7.04 6.19
N PRO A 67 -5.40 -6.37 5.31
CA PRO A 67 -3.95 -6.24 5.46
C PRO A 67 -3.60 -5.44 6.73
N SER A 68 -2.65 -5.97 7.50
CA SER A 68 -1.95 -5.20 8.52
C SER A 68 -0.92 -4.31 7.84
N LEU A 69 -0.98 -3.00 8.10
CA LEU A 69 -0.16 -1.99 7.41
C LEU A 69 0.93 -1.43 8.32
N THR A 70 2.17 -1.48 7.86
CA THR A 70 3.33 -0.85 8.51
C THR A 70 3.97 0.17 7.58
N VAL A 71 4.47 1.27 8.13
CA VAL A 71 5.24 2.25 7.35
C VAL A 71 6.67 1.74 7.20
N SER A 72 7.04 1.42 5.97
CA SER A 72 8.39 1.00 5.63
C SER A 72 9.32 2.19 5.42
N SER A 73 8.83 3.26 4.77
CA SER A 73 9.59 4.51 4.59
C SER A 73 8.67 5.71 4.41
N MET A 74 9.11 6.89 4.82
CA MET A 74 8.39 8.15 4.64
C MET A 74 9.33 9.29 4.27
N GLU A 75 9.00 10.00 3.19
CA GLU A 75 9.79 11.13 2.72
C GLU A 75 8.90 12.35 2.45
N LYS A 76 9.33 13.51 2.94
CA LYS A 76 8.71 14.79 2.60
C LYS A 76 9.13 15.21 1.19
N THR A 77 8.18 15.44 0.30
CA THR A 77 8.42 15.78 -1.11
C THR A 77 7.66 17.04 -1.53
N THR A 78 8.04 17.56 -2.70
CA THR A 78 7.38 18.69 -3.36
C THR A 78 6.57 18.20 -4.55
N PHE A 79 5.45 18.89 -4.84
CA PHE A 79 4.49 18.56 -5.89
C PHE A 79 5.14 18.34 -7.28
N ILE A 80 6.21 19.08 -7.59
CA ILE A 80 6.92 18.98 -8.88
C ILE A 80 7.65 17.65 -9.03
N LYS A 81 8.24 17.10 -7.96
CA LYS A 81 8.85 15.76 -7.99
C LYS A 81 7.79 14.66 -8.05
N SER A 82 6.59 14.92 -7.51
CA SER A 82 5.56 13.90 -7.43
C SER A 82 4.84 13.61 -8.75
N PHE A 83 4.79 14.60 -9.66
CA PHE A 83 4.09 14.46 -10.95
C PHE A 83 4.77 13.51 -11.94
N LYS A 84 6.05 13.16 -11.73
CA LYS A 84 6.81 12.24 -12.60
C LYS A 84 6.66 10.76 -12.22
N SER A 85 6.06 10.44 -11.09
CA SER A 85 5.93 9.05 -10.61
C SER A 85 4.47 8.71 -10.38
N LYS A 86 3.96 7.70 -11.09
CA LYS A 86 2.63 7.13 -10.82
C LYS A 86 2.71 6.31 -9.52
N TYR A 87 2.46 6.94 -8.38
CA TYR A 87 2.44 6.27 -7.06
C TYR A 87 1.11 5.55 -6.80
N SER A 88 0.71 4.64 -7.70
CA SER A 88 -0.60 3.98 -7.66
C SER A 88 -0.54 2.48 -7.93
N GLY A 89 0.61 1.85 -7.68
CA GLY A 89 0.80 0.41 -7.89
C GLY A 89 0.98 -0.36 -6.59
N TYR A 90 0.74 -1.66 -6.68
CA TYR A 90 1.10 -2.65 -5.67
C TYR A 90 2.21 -3.52 -6.22
N SER A 91 3.25 -3.75 -5.42
CA SER A 91 4.27 -4.75 -5.66
C SER A 91 4.00 -5.92 -4.74
N PHE A 92 3.47 -7.00 -5.27
CA PHE A 92 3.12 -8.20 -4.51
C PHE A 92 4.33 -9.11 -4.34
N TYR A 93 4.39 -9.81 -3.22
CA TYR A 93 5.36 -10.89 -2.99
C TYR A 93 4.65 -12.17 -2.53
N LEU A 94 5.27 -13.28 -2.86
CA LEU A 94 4.86 -14.62 -2.46
C LEU A 94 5.49 -14.95 -1.11
N HIS A 95 4.88 -15.86 -0.36
CA HIS A 95 5.56 -16.47 0.77
C HIS A 95 6.54 -17.52 0.21
N ASP A 96 7.84 -17.29 0.38
CA ASP A 96 8.82 -18.38 0.31
C ASP A 96 8.64 -19.20 1.60
N GLU A 97 8.36 -20.50 1.44
CA GLU A 97 8.37 -21.48 2.54
C GLU A 97 9.74 -21.59 3.22
#